data_AF-A0A366IBW3-F1
#
_entry.id   AF-A0A366IBW3-F1
#
_cell.length_a   1.000
_cell.length_b   1.000
_cell.length_c   1.000
_cell.angle_alpha   90.00
_cell.angle_beta   90.00
_cell.angle_gamma   90.00
#
_symmetry.space_group_name_H-M   'P 1'
#
loop_
_entity.id
_entity.type
_entity.pdbx_description
1 polymer ?
#
loop_
_entity_poly.entity_id
_entity_poly.type
_entity_poly.pdbx_seq_one_letter_code
_entity_poly.pdbx_strand_id
1 'polypeptide(L)'
;MADRLGLALPCGNVTFIVGEMAGKQYLSCSLMSPINSRLRAEQAVSLAEQSAKMALSLPVADTDAPHNRRRRELFSRNRSEPHA
;
A
#
# COMPACT_ATOMS: atom_id res chain seq x y z
N MET A 1 -26.58 0.27 5.61
CA MET A 1 -26.08 0.71 4.29
C MET A 1 -24.62 1.08 4.50
N ALA A 2 -23.67 0.51 3.75
CA ALA A 2 -22.26 0.82 3.96
C ALA A 2 -21.98 2.27 3.51
N ASP A 3 -21.31 3.05 4.36
CA ASP A 3 -21.01 4.44 4.09
C ASP A 3 -19.98 4.57 2.95
N ARG A 4 -20.05 5.65 2.18
CA ARG A 4 -19.25 5.85 0.96
C ARG A 4 -18.50 7.17 1.02
N LEU A 5 -17.20 7.10 0.76
CA LEU A 5 -16.31 8.26 0.76
C LEU A 5 -15.59 8.41 -0.59
N GLY A 6 -15.73 9.57 -1.22
CA GLY A 6 -14.96 9.93 -2.41
C GLY A 6 -13.60 10.48 -2.03
N LEU A 7 -12.52 9.91 -2.58
CA LEU A 7 -11.15 10.40 -2.42
C LEU A 7 -10.58 10.81 -3.77
N ALA A 8 -9.85 11.92 -3.79
CA ALA A 8 -9.08 12.34 -4.95
C ALA A 8 -7.74 11.58 -4.98
N LEU A 9 -7.51 10.81 -6.03
CA LEU A 9 -6.24 10.14 -6.31
C LEU A 9 -5.65 10.64 -7.63
N PRO A 10 -4.35 10.45 -7.88
CA PRO A 10 -3.73 10.82 -9.15
C PRO A 10 -4.37 10.16 -10.38
N CYS A 11 -4.95 8.97 -10.23
CA CYS A 11 -5.68 8.28 -11.30
C CYS A 11 -7.12 8.80 -11.51
N GLY A 12 -7.58 9.73 -10.66
CA GLY A 12 -8.95 10.27 -10.67
C GLY A 12 -9.64 10.16 -9.30
N ASN A 13 -10.90 10.60 -9.25
CA ASN A 13 -11.72 10.48 -8.04
C ASN A 13 -12.22 9.04 -7.89
N VAL A 14 -11.93 8.41 -6.76
CA VAL A 14 -12.31 7.02 -6.46
C VAL A 14 -13.22 6.98 -5.24
N THR A 15 -14.34 6.27 -5.35
CA THR A 15 -15.26 6.06 -4.22
C THR A 15 -14.89 4.79 -3.47
N PHE A 16 -14.63 4.95 -2.17
CA PHE A 16 -14.39 3.87 -1.24
C PHE A 16 -15.63 3.61 -0.38
N ILE A 17 -15.75 2.38 0.09
CA ILE A 17 -16.76 1.91 1.02
C ILE A 17 -16.10 1.76 2.38
N VAL A 18 -16.75 2.27 3.42
CA VAL A 18 -16.32 2.10 4.81
C VAL A 18 -16.66 0.67 5.23
N GLY A 19 -15.63 -0.10 5.57
CA GLY A 19 -15.71 -1.42 6.16
C GLY A 19 -15.16 -1.43 7.59
N GLU A 20 -15.44 -2.51 8.32
CA GLU A 20 -14.87 -2.76 9.64
C GLU A 20 -14.19 -4.13 9.67
N MET A 21 -12.96 -4.19 10.20
CA MET A 21 -12.22 -5.44 10.40
C MET A 21 -11.43 -5.35 11.69
N ALA A 22 -11.54 -6.38 12.54
CA ALA A 22 -10.88 -6.44 13.85
C ALA A 22 -11.15 -5.20 14.74
N GLY A 23 -12.40 -4.70 14.72
CA GLY A 23 -12.82 -3.53 15.50
C GLY A 23 -12.26 -2.19 15.01
N LYS A 24 -11.67 -2.14 13.81
CA LYS A 24 -11.16 -0.91 13.19
C LYS A 24 -11.84 -0.66 11.85
N GLN A 25 -12.13 0.61 11.58
CA GLN A 25 -12.67 1.04 10.31
C GLN A 25 -11.56 1.14 9.26
N TYR A 26 -11.89 0.76 8.02
CA TYR A 26 -11.02 0.89 6.86
C TYR A 26 -11.83 1.28 5.62
N LEU A 27 -11.13 1.82 4.62
CA LEU A 27 -11.72 2.18 3.33
C LEU A 27 -11.31 1.15 2.29
N SER A 28 -12.27 0.64 1.52
CA SER A 28 -11.99 -0.31 0.45
C SER A 28 -12.79 -0.01 -0.81
N CYS A 29 -12.23 -0.35 -1.97
CA CYS A 29 -12.95 -0.37 -3.23
C CYS A 29 -12.58 -1.64 -4.00
N SER A 30 -13.56 -2.25 -4.65
CA SER A 30 -13.31 -3.40 -5.52
C SER A 30 -12.81 -2.90 -6.87
N LEU A 31 -11.67 -3.43 -7.32
CA LEU A 31 -11.08 -3.06 -8.61
C LEU A 31 -11.52 -4.02 -9.73
N MET A 32 -11.20 -5.30 -9.59
CA MET A 32 -11.60 -6.35 -10.53
C MET A 32 -11.69 -7.71 -9.82
N SER A 33 -12.43 -8.64 -10.42
CA SER A 33 -12.37 -10.06 -10.04
C SER A 33 -11.33 -10.77 -10.91
N PRO A 34 -10.24 -11.32 -10.33
CA PRO A 34 -9.22 -12.03 -11.10
C PRO A 34 -9.72 -13.44 -11.47
N ILE A 35 -10.61 -13.53 -12.46
CA ILE A 35 -11.31 -14.76 -12.90
C ILE A 35 -10.47 -15.69 -13.80
N ASN A 36 -9.21 -15.34 -14.05
CA ASN A 36 -8.35 -16.14 -14.92
C ASN A 36 -7.92 -17.43 -14.19
N SER A 37 -8.40 -18.58 -14.67
CA SER A 37 -8.09 -19.91 -14.10
C SER A 37 -6.62 -20.29 -14.18
N ARG A 38 -5.82 -19.57 -14.97
CA ARG A 38 -4.37 -19.78 -15.10
C ARG A 38 -3.53 -18.83 -14.24
N LEU A 39 -4.16 -17.99 -13.41
CA LEU A 39 -3.45 -17.07 -12.53
C LEU A 39 -2.65 -17.83 -11.46
N ARG A 40 -1.33 -17.68 -11.49
CA ARG A 40 -0.43 -18.26 -10.48
C ARG A 40 -0.26 -17.31 -9.29
N ALA A 41 0.21 -17.84 -8.17
CA ALA A 41 0.44 -17.06 -6.93
C ALA A 41 1.35 -15.84 -7.18
N GLU A 42 2.47 -16.01 -7.87
CA GLU A 42 3.39 -14.91 -8.22
C GLU A 42 2.70 -13.82 -9.06
N GLN A 43 1.85 -14.23 -10.01
CA GLN A 43 1.08 -13.31 -10.83
C GLN A 43 0.02 -12.58 -10.02
N ALA A 44 -0.59 -13.23 -9.02
CA ALA A 44 -1.54 -12.61 -8.11
C ALA A 44 -0.87 -11.55 -7.24
N VAL A 45 0.33 -11.84 -6.71
CA VAL A 45 1.13 -10.85 -5.96
C VAL A 45 1.49 -9.67 -6.85
N SER A 46 2.03 -9.93 -8.04
CA SER A 46 2.37 -8.88 -8.99
C SER A 46 1.15 -8.04 -9.37
N LEU A 47 -0.01 -8.67 -9.60
CA LEU A 47 -1.26 -7.97 -9.90
C LEU A 47 -1.69 -7.04 -8.75
N ALA A 48 -1.53 -7.47 -7.50
CA ALA A 48 -1.81 -6.63 -6.33
C ALA A 48 -0.87 -5.41 -6.28
N GLU A 49 0.43 -5.59 -6.53
CA GLU A 49 1.40 -4.49 -6.59
C GLU A 49 1.12 -3.52 -7.74
N GLN A 50 0.78 -4.04 -8.92
CA GLN A 50 0.41 -3.21 -10.07
C GLN A 50 -0.87 -2.43 -9.80
N SER A 51 -1.83 -3.00 -9.07
CA SER A 51 -3.05 -2.31 -8.67
C SER A 51 -2.75 -1.08 -7.81
N ALA A 52 -1.80 -1.18 -6.88
CA ALA A 52 -1.34 -0.04 -6.09
C ALA A 52 -0.64 1.02 -6.96
N LYS A 53 0.24 0.61 -7.88
CA LYS A 53 0.90 1.52 -8.84
C LYS A 53 -0.10 2.28 -9.69
N MET A 54 -1.14 1.60 -10.19
CA MET A 54 -2.22 2.24 -10.96
C MET A 54 -2.99 3.26 -10.11
N ALA A 55 -3.44 2.87 -8.91
CA ALA A 55 -4.21 3.76 -8.04
C ALA A 55 -3.42 5.01 -7.63
N LEU A 56 -2.12 4.85 -7.38
CA LEU A 56 -1.23 5.96 -6.98
C LEU A 56 -0.71 6.75 -8.19
N SER A 57 -0.69 6.17 -9.39
CA SER A 57 -0.04 6.72 -10.60
C SER A 57 1.39 7.20 -10.36
N LEU A 58 2.09 6.55 -9.44
CA LEU A 58 3.43 6.90 -8.97
C LEU A 58 4.28 5.63 -8.84
N PRO A 59 5.62 5.73 -8.88
CA PRO A 59 6.50 4.62 -8.53
C PRO A 59 6.24 4.15 -7.11
N VAL A 60 5.86 2.89 -6.96
CA VAL A 60 5.68 2.24 -5.65
C VAL A 60 6.96 1.47 -5.32
N ALA A 61 7.39 1.55 -4.06
CA ALA A 61 8.57 0.83 -3.58
C ALA A 61 8.45 -0.66 -3.91
N ASP A 62 9.51 -1.21 -4.49
CA ASP A 62 9.61 -2.64 -4.75
C ASP A 62 9.78 -3.39 -3.43
N THR A 63 8.87 -4.32 -3.18
CA THR A 63 8.82 -5.16 -1.99
C THR A 63 9.93 -6.21 -1.99
N ASP A 64 10.40 -6.63 -3.17
CA ASP A 64 11.45 -7.63 -3.35
C ASP A 64 12.86 -7.02 -3.38
N ALA A 65 12.95 -5.69 -3.58
CA ALA A 65 14.24 -5.01 -3.57
C ALA A 65 14.97 -5.27 -2.23
N PRO A 66 16.28 -5.62 -2.26
CA PRO A 66 17.02 -5.98 -1.06
C PRO A 66 17.18 -4.78 -0.11
N HIS A 67 16.24 -4.63 0.82
CA HIS A 67 16.27 -3.60 1.86
C HIS A 67 17.00 -4.11 3.09
N ASN A 68 18.32 -3.93 3.14
CA ASN A 68 19.07 -4.08 4.39
C ASN A 68 18.76 -2.90 5.34
N ARG A 69 17.53 -2.82 5.88
CA ARG A 69 17.10 -1.73 6.78
C ARG A 69 18.04 -1.55 7.98
N ARG A 70 18.51 -2.66 8.56
CA ARG A 70 19.49 -2.66 9.68
C ARG A 70 20.85 -2.04 9.31
N ARG A 71 21.26 -2.06 8.05
CA ARG A 71 22.56 -1.54 7.61
C ARG A 71 22.54 -0.03 7.36
N ARG A 72 21.34 0.57 7.25
CA ARG A 72 21.13 2.03 7.20
C ARG A 72 21.13 2.71 8.58
N GLU A 73 21.19 1.95 9.68
CA GLU A 73 21.27 2.50 11.05
C GLU A 73 22.72 2.80 11.51
N LEU A 74 23.71 2.63 10.62
CA LEU A 74 25.06 3.08 10.88
C LEU A 74 25.03 4.61 10.94
N PHE A 75 25.47 5.19 12.07
CA PHE A 75 25.43 6.63 12.47
C PHE A 75 24.23 7.11 13.30
N SER A 76 23.26 6.28 13.68
CA SER A 76 22.17 6.71 14.59
C SER A 76 22.60 6.91 16.05
N ARG A 77 23.82 6.53 16.42
CA ARG A 77 24.31 6.50 17.80
C ARG A 77 25.53 7.40 17.99
N ASN A 78 25.33 8.71 17.86
CA ASN A 78 26.10 9.76 18.56
C ASN A 78 25.54 11.17 18.28
N ARG A 79 24.24 11.38 18.49
CA ARG A 79 23.75 12.74 18.75
C ARG A 79 24.06 13.02 20.23
N SER A 80 25.29 13.44 20.51
CA SER A 80 25.65 14.02 21.80
C SER A 80 24.87 15.32 21.96
N GLU A 81 23.81 15.31 22.77
CA GLU A 81 23.20 16.52 23.30
C GLU A 81 24.17 17.11 24.34
N PRO A 82 24.60 18.37 24.22
CA PRO A 82 25.09 19.11 25.37
C PRO A 82 23.86 19.50 26.20
N HIS A 83 23.69 18.84 27.34
CA HIS A 83 22.75 19.28 28.37
C HIS A 83 23.38 20.50 29.07
N ALA A 84 22.70 21.65 28.97
CA ALA A 84 22.92 22.83 29.79
C ALA A 84 21.61 23.14 30.52
#